data_AF-A0A967HZS8-F1
#
_entry.id   AF-A0A967HZS8-F1
#
_cell.length_a   1.000
_cell.length_b   1.000
_cell.length_c   1.000
_cell.angle_alpha   90.00
_cell.angle_beta   90.00
_cell.angle_gamma   90.00
#
_symmetry.space_group_name_H-M   'P 1'
#
loop_
_entity.id
_entity.type
_entity.pdbx_description
1 polymer ?
#
loop_
_entity_poly.entity_id
_entity_poly.type
_entity_poly.pdbx_seq_one_letter_code
_entity_poly.pdbx_strand_id
1 'polypeptide(L)'
;EVIVIYANPAQVVRLLTAALWKSGGRLTSSFGGRVDCAEEIIVPQRSGQCEIILPCLGDRVFAQTQDHEMAFSIPVTRVEEIIEGLEGTHKGGVRYPIPSFLRYTGEFPEHYMRVVE
;
A
#
# COMPACT_ATOMS: atom_id res chain seq x y z
N GLU A 1 15.82 -12.88 -6.29
CA GLU A 1 15.36 -11.66 -6.96
C GLU A 1 14.14 -11.12 -6.24
N VAL A 2 14.00 -9.80 -6.17
CA VAL A 2 12.93 -9.10 -5.46
C VAL A 2 12.46 -7.95 -6.34
N ILE A 3 11.15 -7.76 -6.44
CA ILE A 3 10.52 -6.60 -7.07
C ILE A 3 10.19 -5.61 -5.96
N VAL A 4 10.70 -4.39 -6.06
CA VAL A 4 10.39 -3.30 -5.12
C VAL A 4 9.47 -2.30 -5.83
N ILE A 5 8.32 -2.02 -5.24
CA ILE A 5 7.33 -1.10 -5.79
C ILE A 5 7.23 0.10 -4.86
N TYR A 6 7.67 1.27 -5.33
CA TYR A 6 7.37 2.54 -4.67
C TYR A 6 5.95 2.97 -4.99
N ALA A 7 5.17 3.28 -3.95
CA ALA A 7 3.75 3.55 -4.06
C ALA A 7 3.27 4.40 -2.89
N ASN A 8 2.13 5.08 -3.04
CA ASN A 8 1.52 5.76 -1.90
C ASN A 8 0.90 4.76 -0.90
N PRO A 9 0.63 5.15 0.36
CA PRO A 9 0.10 4.23 1.38
C PRO A 9 -1.19 3.52 0.95
N ALA A 10 -2.05 4.16 0.16
CA ALA A 10 -3.28 3.54 -0.35
C ALA A 10 -3.01 2.43 -1.38
N GLN A 11 -1.99 2.59 -2.22
CA GLN A 11 -1.52 1.52 -3.13
C GLN A 11 -0.80 0.41 -2.36
N VAL A 12 -0.03 0.72 -1.31
CA VAL A 12 0.58 -0.29 -0.46
C VAL A 12 -0.47 -1.16 0.23
N VAL A 13 -1.59 -0.59 0.71
CA VAL A 13 -2.72 -1.37 1.23
C VAL A 13 -3.31 -2.30 0.15
N ARG A 14 -3.32 -1.87 -1.11
CA ARG A 14 -3.79 -2.70 -2.23
C ARG A 14 -2.89 -3.93 -2.46
N LEU A 15 -1.58 -3.78 -2.33
CA LEU A 15 -0.60 -4.86 -2.43
C LEU A 15 -0.61 -5.76 -1.19
N LEU A 16 -0.71 -5.18 -0.01
CA LEU A 16 -0.83 -5.91 1.26
C LEU A 16 -2.06 -6.83 1.26
N THR A 17 -3.23 -6.31 0.85
CA THR A 17 -4.45 -7.12 0.78
C THR A 17 -4.35 -8.24 -0.25
N ALA A 18 -3.60 -8.06 -1.34
CA ALA A 18 -3.29 -9.13 -2.27
C ALA A 18 -2.34 -10.17 -1.67
N ALA A 19 -1.29 -9.75 -0.97
CA ALA A 19 -0.31 -10.63 -0.33
C ALA A 19 -0.88 -11.52 0.78
N LEU A 20 -2.01 -11.10 1.36
CA LEU A 20 -2.75 -11.83 2.39
C LEU A 20 -3.99 -12.55 1.85
N TRP A 21 -4.23 -12.53 0.53
CA TRP A 21 -5.45 -13.09 -0.06
C TRP A 21 -5.63 -14.58 0.25
N LYS A 22 -4.57 -15.38 0.07
CA LYS A 22 -4.60 -16.83 0.31
C LYS A 22 -4.29 -17.20 1.75
N SER A 23 -3.30 -16.55 2.34
CA SER A 23 -2.79 -16.87 3.68
C SER A 23 -3.63 -16.30 4.81
N GLY A 24 -4.37 -15.21 4.56
CA GLY A 24 -5.01 -14.43 5.61
C GLY A 24 -3.99 -13.88 6.61
N GLY A 25 -4.44 -13.59 7.83
CA GLY A 25 -3.55 -13.19 8.92
C GLY A 25 -2.96 -11.78 8.76
N ARG A 26 -1.65 -11.65 9.00
CA ARG A 26 -0.94 -10.36 9.05
C ARG A 26 0.43 -10.47 8.39
N LEU A 27 0.86 -9.38 7.76
CA LEU A 27 2.24 -9.17 7.33
C LEU A 27 2.94 -8.33 8.40
N THR A 28 4.13 -8.75 8.81
CA THR A 28 4.93 -8.06 9.84
C THR A 28 6.22 -7.57 9.19
N SER A 29 6.46 -6.27 9.28
CA SER A 29 7.72 -5.62 8.88
C SER A 29 8.29 -4.82 10.04
N SER A 30 9.61 -4.59 10.06
CA SER A 30 10.29 -3.76 11.06
C SER A 30 11.11 -2.66 10.38
N PHE A 31 11.18 -1.49 11.01
CA PHE A 31 11.81 -0.29 10.43
C PHE A 31 12.86 0.29 11.35
N GLY A 32 14.09 0.42 10.85
CA GLY A 32 15.19 1.05 11.59
C GLY A 32 15.32 2.56 11.40
N GLY A 33 14.60 3.15 10.43
CA GLY A 33 14.82 4.55 10.01
C GLY A 33 16.18 4.77 9.32
N ARG A 34 16.84 3.68 8.91
CA ARG A 34 18.14 3.65 8.23
C ARG A 34 18.31 2.30 7.54
N VAL A 35 19.12 2.26 6.48
CA VAL A 35 19.50 1.01 5.80
C VAL A 35 18.28 0.20 5.31
N ASP A 36 17.21 0.91 4.95
CA ASP A 36 16.03 0.33 4.32
C ASP A 36 16.35 -0.36 3.00
N CYS A 37 17.37 0.07 2.25
CA CYS A 37 17.84 -0.64 1.06
C CYS A 37 18.21 -2.12 1.33
N ALA A 38 18.65 -2.45 2.55
CA ALA A 38 18.85 -3.84 2.97
C ALA A 38 17.53 -4.51 3.38
N GLU A 39 16.62 -3.77 4.02
CA GLU A 39 15.28 -4.22 4.39
C GLU A 39 14.44 -4.55 3.13
N GLU A 40 14.56 -3.77 2.06
CA GLU A 40 13.85 -3.93 0.79
C GLU A 40 14.28 -5.17 0.00
N ILE A 41 15.54 -5.60 0.14
CA ILE A 41 16.13 -6.64 -0.73
C ILE A 41 16.49 -7.89 0.08
N ILE A 42 17.28 -7.73 1.15
CA ILE A 42 17.88 -8.85 1.87
C ILE A 42 16.83 -9.57 2.71
N VAL A 43 15.96 -8.83 3.40
CA VAL A 43 14.90 -9.41 4.24
C VAL A 43 13.94 -10.27 3.40
N PRO A 44 13.30 -9.75 2.32
CA PRO A 44 12.39 -10.56 1.51
C PRO A 44 13.10 -11.73 0.81
N GLN A 45 14.36 -11.57 0.39
CA GLN A 45 15.14 -12.66 -0.19
C GLN A 45 15.43 -13.79 0.81
N ARG A 46 15.63 -13.47 2.10
CA ARG A 46 15.90 -14.47 3.14
C ARG A 46 14.64 -15.08 3.74
N SER A 47 13.61 -14.26 3.99
CA SER A 47 12.35 -14.71 4.60
C SER A 47 11.43 -15.39 3.59
N GLY A 48 11.59 -15.08 2.29
CA GLY A 48 10.65 -15.48 1.25
C GLY A 48 9.27 -14.80 1.42
N GLN A 49 9.19 -13.76 2.25
CA GLN A 49 7.96 -13.00 2.51
C GLN A 49 8.01 -11.63 1.87
N CYS A 50 6.83 -11.06 1.61
CA CYS A 50 6.74 -9.66 1.20
C CYS A 50 7.07 -8.75 2.38
N GLU A 51 7.60 -7.56 2.11
CA GLU A 51 7.89 -6.53 3.11
C GLU A 51 7.20 -5.22 2.73
N ILE A 52 6.71 -4.50 3.73
CA ILE A 52 6.38 -3.08 3.60
C ILE A 52 7.58 -2.31 4.09
N ILE A 53 7.91 -1.19 3.45
CA ILE A 53 9.06 -0.36 3.76
C ILE A 53 8.61 1.07 4.01
N LEU A 54 9.09 1.65 5.10
CA LEU A 54 9.00 3.07 5.41
C LEU A 54 10.33 3.73 5.00
N PRO A 55 10.34 4.52 3.91
CA PRO A 55 11.56 5.13 3.39
C PRO A 55 12.31 5.97 4.44
N CYS A 56 13.59 5.64 4.61
CA CYS A 56 14.52 6.30 5.50
C CYS A 56 15.09 7.59 4.89
N LEU A 57 15.90 8.32 5.65
CA LEU A 57 16.53 9.55 5.15
C LEU A 57 17.45 9.31 3.95
N GLY A 58 18.18 8.19 3.94
CA GLY A 58 19.06 7.84 2.83
C GLY A 58 18.27 7.61 1.54
N ASP A 59 17.20 6.84 1.61
CA ASP A 59 16.33 6.55 0.47
C ASP A 59 15.69 7.83 -0.10
N ARG A 60 15.21 8.71 0.79
CA ARG A 60 14.66 10.03 0.39
C ARG A 60 15.68 10.93 -0.29
N VAL A 61 16.93 10.92 0.15
CA VAL A 61 18.01 11.74 -0.42
C VAL A 61 18.55 11.15 -1.72
N PHE A 62 18.79 9.84 -1.76
CA PHE A 62 19.51 9.19 -2.85
C PHE A 62 18.60 8.55 -3.90
N ALA A 63 17.50 7.92 -3.50
CA ALA A 63 16.49 7.38 -4.40
C ALA A 63 15.40 8.41 -4.74
N GLN A 64 15.43 9.59 -4.10
CA GLN A 64 14.47 10.69 -4.30
C GLN A 64 13.03 10.31 -3.93
N THR A 65 12.87 9.35 -3.02
CA THR A 65 11.58 8.91 -2.51
C THR A 65 10.84 10.06 -1.82
N GLN A 66 9.59 10.27 -2.22
CA GLN A 66 8.76 11.40 -1.79
C GLN A 66 8.09 11.17 -0.44
N ASP A 67 7.64 12.26 0.19
CA ASP A 67 6.95 12.23 1.50
C ASP A 67 5.67 11.42 1.55
N HIS A 68 5.04 11.24 0.40
CA HIS A 68 3.81 10.48 0.24
C HIS A 68 4.05 9.07 -0.29
N GLU A 69 5.30 8.65 -0.43
CA GLU A 69 5.69 7.32 -0.91
C GLU A 69 6.09 6.39 0.25
N MET A 70 5.81 5.12 0.01
CA MET A 70 6.25 3.95 0.74
C MET A 70 6.78 2.94 -0.28
N ALA A 71 7.40 1.85 0.17
CA ALA A 71 7.76 0.75 -0.72
C ALA A 71 7.13 -0.58 -0.29
N PHE A 72 6.93 -1.46 -1.26
CA PHE A 72 6.47 -2.83 -1.06
C PHE A 72 7.39 -3.79 -1.83
N SER A 73 8.03 -4.70 -1.12
CA SER A 73 8.93 -5.69 -1.71
C SER A 73 8.26 -7.03 -1.88
N ILE A 74 8.43 -7.63 -3.05
CA ILE A 74 7.84 -8.91 -3.45
C ILE A 74 8.97 -9.85 -3.86
N PRO A 75 9.24 -10.94 -3.11
CA PRO A 75 10.08 -12.02 -3.60
C PRO A 75 9.49 -12.57 -4.91
N VAL A 76 10.32 -12.80 -5.93
CA VAL A 76 9.83 -13.27 -7.24
C VAL A 76 8.98 -14.54 -7.13
N THR A 77 9.27 -15.40 -6.16
CA THR A 77 8.50 -16.62 -5.87
C THR A 77 7.05 -16.39 -5.40
N ARG A 78 6.66 -15.15 -5.08
CA ARG A 78 5.31 -14.78 -4.64
C ARG A 78 4.56 -13.91 -5.65
N VAL A 79 5.16 -13.58 -6.80
CA VAL A 79 4.55 -12.63 -7.75
C VAL A 79 3.22 -13.15 -8.29
N GLU A 80 3.14 -14.42 -8.65
CA GLU A 80 1.90 -15.04 -9.14
C GLU A 80 0.80 -15.02 -8.07
N GLU A 81 1.16 -15.25 -6.81
CA GLU A 81 0.23 -15.15 -5.68
C GLU A 81 -0.29 -13.71 -5.51
N ILE A 82 0.57 -12.70 -5.67
CA ILE A 82 0.18 -11.29 -5.62
C ILE A 82 -0.77 -10.95 -6.76
N ILE A 83 -0.49 -11.38 -7.98
CA ILE A 83 -1.37 -11.13 -9.15
C ILE A 83 -2.75 -11.75 -8.90
N GLU A 84 -2.80 -13.01 -8.49
CA GLU A 84 -4.06 -13.68 -8.16
C GLU A 84 -4.78 -12.98 -6.99
N GLY A 85 -4.05 -12.56 -5.97
CA GLY A 85 -4.58 -11.80 -4.84
C GLY A 85 -5.17 -10.47 -5.24
N LEU A 86 -4.53 -9.74 -6.16
CA LEU A 86 -5.06 -8.50 -6.73
C LEU A 86 -6.37 -8.78 -7.46
N GLU A 87 -6.46 -9.81 -8.31
CA GLU A 87 -7.69 -10.16 -9.01
C GLU A 87 -8.81 -10.60 -8.04
N GLY A 88 -8.50 -11.47 -7.09
CA GLY A 88 -9.46 -12.03 -6.12
C GLY A 88 -10.06 -10.95 -5.22
N THR A 89 -9.21 -10.13 -4.62
CA THR A 89 -9.67 -8.99 -3.79
C THR A 89 -10.43 -7.95 -4.59
N HIS A 90 -10.10 -7.75 -5.88
CA HIS A 90 -10.88 -6.87 -6.75
C HIS A 90 -12.29 -7.42 -6.99
N LYS A 91 -12.43 -8.73 -7.28
CA LYS A 91 -13.75 -9.37 -7.37
C LYS A 91 -14.52 -9.25 -6.06
N GLY A 92 -13.82 -9.30 -4.91
CA GLY A 92 -14.39 -9.10 -3.57
C GLY A 92 -14.73 -7.65 -3.18
N GLY A 93 -14.51 -6.67 -4.06
CA GLY A 93 -14.92 -5.28 -3.83
C GLY A 93 -13.83 -4.34 -3.30
N VAL A 94 -12.60 -4.82 -3.06
CA VAL A 94 -11.47 -3.94 -2.73
C VAL A 94 -11.14 -3.07 -3.96
N ARG A 95 -11.02 -1.75 -3.76
CA ARG A 95 -10.82 -0.78 -4.84
C ARG A 95 -9.65 0.14 -4.55
N TYR A 96 -9.03 0.59 -5.63
CA TYR A 96 -8.15 1.75 -5.65
C TYR A 96 -8.55 2.61 -6.86
N PRO A 97 -8.75 3.93 -6.72
CA PRO A 97 -8.69 4.70 -5.47
C PRO A 97 -9.68 4.21 -4.39
N ILE A 98 -9.36 4.46 -3.11
CA ILE A 98 -10.18 4.02 -1.97
C ILE A 98 -11.48 4.85 -1.97
N PRO A 99 -12.67 4.21 -1.98
CA PRO A 99 -13.93 4.95 -1.99
C PRO A 99 -14.14 5.67 -0.67
N SER A 100 -14.52 6.95 -0.74
CA SER A 100 -15.00 7.70 0.42
C SER A 100 -16.44 7.33 0.74
N PHE A 101 -16.80 7.32 2.02
CA PHE A 101 -18.17 7.08 2.43
C PHE A 101 -19.02 8.33 2.16
N LEU A 102 -19.76 8.33 1.04
CA LEU A 102 -20.61 9.44 0.59
C LEU A 102 -22.11 9.22 0.84
N ARG A 103 -22.50 8.44 1.87
CA ARG A 103 -23.92 8.20 2.20
C ARG A 103 -24.56 9.28 3.08
N TYR A 104 -23.88 10.41 3.25
CA TYR A 104 -24.44 11.56 3.96
C TYR A 104 -25.09 12.53 2.98
N THR A 105 -26.15 13.19 3.42
CA THR A 105 -26.73 14.33 2.70
C THR A 105 -26.01 15.59 3.17
N GLY A 106 -25.43 16.36 2.25
CA GLY A 106 -24.86 17.66 2.61
C GLY A 106 -25.99 18.62 3.00
N GLU A 107 -25.88 19.23 4.17
CA GLU A 107 -26.73 20.36 4.53
C GLU A 107 -26.10 21.65 3.97
N PHE A 108 -26.87 22.40 3.18
CA PHE A 108 -26.44 23.71 2.74
C PHE A 108 -26.55 24.71 3.90
N PRO A 109 -25.64 25.69 4.00
CA PRO A 109 -25.82 26.77 4.96
C PRO A 109 -27.15 27.50 4.72
N GLU A 110 -27.81 27.94 5.79
CA GLU A 110 -29.19 28.46 5.76
C GLU A 110 -29.43 29.58 4.73
N HIS A 111 -28.46 30.46 4.49
CA HIS A 111 -28.59 31.55 3.53
C HIS A 111 -28.66 31.08 2.07
N TYR A 112 -28.15 29.89 1.73
CA TYR A 112 -28.31 29.30 0.40
C TYR A 112 -29.73 28.77 0.19
N MET A 113 -30.38 28.29 1.26
CA MET A 113 -31.76 27.78 1.19
C MET A 113 -32.78 28.89 0.92
N ARG A 114 -32.48 30.14 1.32
CA ARG A 114 -33.35 31.32 1.10
C ARG A 114 -33.50 31.73 -0.36
N VAL A 115 -32.63 31.26 -1.26
CA VAL A 115 -32.69 31.59 -2.70
C VAL A 115 -33.61 30.61 -3.46
N VAL A 116 -34.02 29.51 -2.81
CA VAL A 116 -34.89 28.47 -3.37
C VAL A 116 -36.37 28.75 -3.08
N GLU A 117 -36.67 29.69 -2.17
CA GLU A 117 -38.02 30.26 -1.93
C GLU A 117 -38.33 31.42 -2.89
#